data_AF-A0A1B9F098-F1
#
_entry.id   AF-A0A1B9F098-F1
#
_cell.length_a   1.000
_cell.length_b   1.000
_cell.length_c   1.000
_cell.angle_alpha   90.00
_cell.angle_beta   90.00
_cell.angle_gamma   90.00
#
_symmetry.space_group_name_H-M   'P 1'
#
loop_
_entity.id
_entity.type
_entity.pdbx_description
1 polymer ?
#
loop_
_entity_poly.entity_id
_entity_poly.type
_entity_poly.pdbx_seq_one_letter_code
_entity_poly.pdbx_strand_id
1 'polypeptide(L)'
;MLCAVSHRQEALMSSPSHFAQQSAPPPPFTADDYRARMARAAESAAEAGLAGVIVAPGPDLVHLTGYRPVSTERLTLLVLRAGHDPVLVVPTLEAPDAAAATGAPALTLRDWTDGKDPYEVTAPLLDAEGRFGVSDNAWAMHLLGLQRELPGTSYTALTEPSRCSAR
;
A
#
# COMPACT_ATOMS: atom_id res chain seq x y z
N MET A 1 -81.24 -19.08 -21.28
CA MET A 1 -80.16 -20.09 -21.40
C MET A 1 -78.88 -19.41 -20.91
N LEU A 2 -78.27 -20.00 -19.88
CA LEU A 2 -77.20 -19.50 -19.00
C LEU A 2 -75.91 -19.00 -19.68
N CYS A 3 -75.25 -18.01 -19.07
CA CYS A 3 -73.92 -18.06 -18.40
C CYS A 3 -73.26 -16.67 -18.46
N ALA A 4 -73.22 -15.89 -17.37
CA ALA A 4 -72.23 -15.90 -16.29
C ALA A 4 -70.93 -15.12 -16.59
N VAL A 5 -70.87 -13.92 -16.00
CA VAL A 5 -69.77 -13.27 -15.25
C VAL A 5 -68.33 -13.43 -15.76
N SER A 6 -67.68 -12.30 -16.05
CA SER A 6 -66.31 -12.06 -15.59
C SER A 6 -65.98 -10.56 -15.56
N HIS A 7 -65.77 -10.03 -14.35
CA HIS A 7 -65.26 -8.69 -14.10
C HIS A 7 -63.78 -8.63 -14.46
N ARG A 8 -63.40 -7.75 -15.41
CA ARG A 8 -62.02 -7.29 -15.52
C ARG A 8 -61.84 -6.04 -14.65
N GLN A 9 -61.11 -6.23 -13.57
CA GLN A 9 -60.53 -5.17 -12.76
C GLN A 9 -59.05 -5.07 -13.15
N GLU A 10 -58.69 -4.13 -14.03
CA GLU A 10 -57.30 -3.76 -14.28
C GLU A 10 -57.00 -2.49 -13.49
N ALA A 11 -56.50 -2.69 -12.27
CA ALA A 11 -55.89 -1.63 -11.47
C ALA A 11 -54.37 -1.65 -11.73
N LEU A 12 -53.83 -0.46 -11.96
CA LEU A 12 -52.41 -0.14 -12.08
C LEU A 12 -51.56 -0.73 -10.92
N MET A 13 -50.25 -0.75 -11.18
CA MET A 13 -49.11 -0.83 -10.25
C MET A 13 -48.42 -2.19 -10.15
N SER A 14 -47.38 -2.39 -10.97
CA SER A 14 -46.01 -2.54 -10.45
C SER A 14 -45.01 -2.50 -11.60
N SER A 15 -44.23 -1.43 -11.66
CA SER A 15 -43.07 -1.33 -12.56
C SER A 15 -41.99 -2.31 -12.06
N PRO A 16 -41.38 -3.16 -12.90
CA PRO A 16 -40.27 -3.99 -12.45
C PRO A 16 -39.09 -3.10 -12.06
N SER A 17 -38.56 -3.37 -10.87
CA SER A 17 -37.53 -2.65 -10.14
C SER A 17 -36.34 -2.19 -11.01
N HIS A 18 -36.03 -0.90 -10.92
CA HIS A 18 -34.82 -0.26 -11.44
C HIS A 18 -33.58 -0.58 -10.57
N PHE A 19 -33.44 -1.83 -10.14
CA PHE A 19 -32.35 -2.31 -9.29
C PHE A 19 -31.86 -3.65 -9.83
N ALA A 20 -30.96 -3.59 -10.80
CA ALA A 20 -29.81 -4.50 -10.95
C ALA A 20 -29.34 -4.46 -12.42
N GLN A 21 -28.55 -3.45 -12.74
CA GLN A 21 -27.53 -3.63 -13.76
C GLN A 21 -26.20 -3.56 -13.03
N GLN A 22 -25.77 -4.70 -12.49
CA GLN A 22 -24.40 -4.83 -12.00
C GLN A 22 -23.49 -4.87 -13.23
N SER A 23 -22.80 -3.76 -13.48
CA SER A 23 -21.72 -3.72 -14.47
C SER A 23 -20.65 -4.74 -14.09
N ALA A 24 -20.01 -5.34 -15.09
CA ALA A 24 -18.89 -6.25 -14.88
C ALA A 24 -17.80 -5.58 -14.01
N PRO A 25 -17.11 -6.32 -13.13
CA PRO A 25 -16.06 -5.76 -12.31
C PRO A 25 -14.95 -5.16 -13.20
N PRO A 26 -14.29 -4.08 -12.76
CA PRO A 26 -13.14 -3.54 -13.48
C PRO A 26 -12.04 -4.60 -13.61
N PRO A 27 -11.20 -4.52 -14.66
CA PRO A 27 -10.08 -5.44 -14.80
C PRO A 27 -9.12 -5.35 -13.60
N PRO A 28 -8.44 -6.45 -13.23
CA PRO A 28 -7.46 -6.44 -12.16
C PRO A 28 -6.27 -5.55 -12.51
N PHE A 29 -5.61 -4.99 -11.50
CA PHE A 29 -4.37 -4.25 -11.68
C PHE A 29 -3.23 -5.17 -12.12
N THR A 30 -2.35 -4.64 -12.95
CA THR A 30 -1.16 -5.30 -13.50
C THR A 30 0.10 -4.91 -12.73
N ALA A 31 1.21 -5.61 -12.98
CA ALA A 31 2.51 -5.24 -12.43
C ALA A 31 2.94 -3.82 -12.84
N ASP A 32 2.58 -3.38 -14.06
CA ASP A 32 2.90 -2.03 -14.55
C ASP A 32 2.07 -0.94 -13.84
N ASP A 33 0.82 -1.24 -13.46
CA ASP A 33 0.03 -0.33 -12.62
C ASP A 33 0.70 -0.11 -11.26
N TYR A 34 1.19 -1.18 -10.62
CA TYR A 34 1.91 -1.10 -9.35
C TYR A 34 3.25 -0.37 -9.51
N ARG A 35 4.01 -0.64 -10.58
CA ARG A 35 5.23 0.09 -10.93
C ARG A 35 4.99 1.59 -11.03
N ALA A 36 3.95 1.99 -11.76
CA ALA A 36 3.59 3.40 -11.94
C ALA A 36 3.19 4.07 -10.61
N ARG A 37 2.50 3.35 -9.71
CA ARG A 37 2.16 3.88 -8.38
C ARG A 37 3.39 4.08 -7.51
N MET A 38 4.29 3.10 -7.46
CA MET A 38 5.53 3.21 -6.68
C MET A 38 6.43 4.35 -7.19
N ALA A 39 6.57 4.48 -8.52
CA ALA A 39 7.32 5.58 -9.13
C ALA A 39 6.74 6.95 -8.74
N ARG A 40 5.41 7.12 -8.89
CA ARG A 40 4.72 8.37 -8.49
C ARG A 40 4.91 8.68 -7.01
N ALA A 41 4.78 7.69 -6.13
CA ALA A 41 4.99 7.89 -4.69
C ALA A 41 6.43 8.34 -4.37
N ALA A 42 7.43 7.75 -5.03
CA ALA A 42 8.82 8.14 -4.88
C ALA A 42 9.09 9.57 -5.41
N GLU A 43 8.54 9.91 -6.57
CA GLU A 43 8.64 11.24 -7.18
C GLU A 43 7.97 12.31 -6.31
N SER A 44 6.75 12.07 -5.82
CA SER A 44 6.06 12.99 -4.91
C SER A 44 6.82 13.20 -3.59
N ALA A 45 7.50 12.17 -3.08
CA ALA A 45 8.36 12.32 -1.91
C ALA A 45 9.53 13.29 -2.19
N ALA A 46 10.19 13.13 -3.33
CA ALA A 46 11.27 14.01 -3.73
C ALA A 46 10.81 15.46 -3.96
N GLU A 47 9.64 15.65 -4.59
CA GLU A 47 9.01 16.98 -4.75
C GLU A 47 8.69 17.63 -3.40
N ALA A 48 8.34 16.83 -2.39
CA ALA A 48 8.12 17.29 -1.02
C ALA A 48 9.42 17.49 -0.20
N GLY A 49 10.60 17.33 -0.80
CA GLY A 49 11.90 17.45 -0.14
C GLY A 49 12.22 16.31 0.82
N LEU A 50 11.61 15.14 0.62
CA LEU A 50 11.92 13.91 1.35
C LEU A 50 12.97 13.10 0.59
N ALA A 51 13.83 12.39 1.33
CA ALA A 51 14.77 11.42 0.78
C ALA A 51 14.08 10.13 0.27
N GLY A 52 12.82 9.93 0.65
CA GLY A 52 11.99 8.81 0.22
C GLY A 52 10.78 8.59 1.13
N VAL A 53 10.05 7.50 0.86
CA VAL A 53 8.98 7.02 1.74
C VAL A 53 9.24 5.58 2.22
N ILE A 54 8.82 5.32 3.45
CA ILE A 54 8.90 4.01 4.11
C ILE A 54 7.47 3.58 4.45
N VAL A 55 7.04 2.45 3.88
CA VAL A 55 5.66 1.98 3.95
C VAL A 55 5.59 0.66 4.70
N ALA A 56 4.91 0.66 5.84
CA ALA A 56 4.65 -0.50 6.68
C ALA A 56 3.39 -1.27 6.21
N PRO A 57 3.17 -2.50 6.69
CA PRO A 57 1.94 -3.25 6.48
C PRO A 57 0.68 -2.40 6.71
N GLY A 58 -0.19 -2.36 5.71
CA GLY A 58 -1.41 -1.57 5.74
C GLY A 58 -1.95 -1.29 4.34
N PRO A 59 -3.01 -0.47 4.21
CA PRO A 59 -3.63 -0.14 2.93
C PRO A 59 -2.66 0.42 1.89
N ASP A 60 -1.67 1.23 2.32
CA ASP A 60 -0.67 1.82 1.43
C ASP A 60 0.20 0.74 0.77
N LEU A 61 0.66 -0.25 1.54
CA LEU A 61 1.45 -1.36 1.01
C LEU A 61 0.64 -2.17 -0.02
N VAL A 62 -0.63 -2.45 0.28
CA VAL A 62 -1.55 -3.15 -0.64
C VAL A 62 -1.77 -2.35 -1.90
N HIS A 63 -1.94 -1.03 -1.79
CA HIS A 63 -2.13 -0.15 -2.92
C HIS A 63 -0.90 -0.12 -3.84
N LEU A 64 0.30 -0.10 -3.25
CA LEU A 64 1.57 0.03 -3.96
C LEU A 64 2.10 -1.29 -4.53
N THR A 65 1.74 -2.44 -3.93
CA THR A 65 2.35 -3.74 -4.31
C THR A 65 1.34 -4.85 -4.56
N GLY A 66 0.10 -4.71 -4.07
CA GLY A 66 -0.88 -5.81 -4.03
C GLY A 66 -0.60 -6.84 -2.92
N TYR A 67 0.53 -6.75 -2.22
CA TYR A 67 0.90 -7.66 -1.15
C TYR A 67 0.13 -7.35 0.15
N ARG A 68 -0.36 -8.40 0.81
CA ARG A 68 -1.09 -8.33 2.09
C ARG A 68 -0.40 -9.23 3.13
N PRO A 69 0.63 -8.72 3.82
CA PRO A 69 1.32 -9.50 4.83
C PRO A 69 0.39 -9.86 6.00
N VAL A 70 0.70 -10.98 6.64
CA VAL A 70 0.14 -11.31 7.96
C VAL A 70 0.62 -10.27 8.99
N SER A 71 -0.28 -9.84 9.87
CA SER A 71 0.07 -8.87 10.91
C SER A 71 0.92 -9.55 11.98
N THR A 72 2.19 -9.18 12.06
CA THR A 72 3.16 -9.66 13.06
C THR A 72 4.01 -8.49 13.54
N GLU A 73 4.81 -8.72 14.58
CA GLU A 73 5.83 -7.79 15.07
C GLU A 73 7.12 -7.82 14.22
N ARG A 74 7.23 -8.75 13.27
CA ARG A 74 8.40 -8.87 12.41
C ARG A 74 8.44 -7.74 11.39
N LEU A 75 9.61 -7.12 11.21
CA LEU A 75 9.77 -6.01 10.26
C LEU A 75 9.41 -6.43 8.83
N THR A 76 8.42 -5.74 8.28
CA THR A 76 8.14 -5.68 6.84
C THR A 76 8.06 -4.22 6.46
N LEU A 77 8.82 -3.77 5.47
CA LEU A 77 8.83 -2.38 5.00
C LEU A 77 9.11 -2.30 3.51
N LEU A 78 8.31 -1.51 2.78
CA LEU A 78 8.63 -1.06 1.43
C LEU A 78 9.37 0.28 1.51
N VAL A 79 10.52 0.36 0.87
CA VAL A 79 11.32 1.58 0.73
C VAL A 79 11.24 2.07 -0.71
N LEU A 80 10.80 3.32 -0.89
CA LEU A 80 10.72 3.98 -2.19
C LEU A 80 11.56 5.27 -2.17
N ARG A 81 12.47 5.42 -3.14
CA ARG A 81 13.29 6.62 -3.34
C ARG A 81 13.33 6.97 -4.82
N ALA A 82 13.21 8.26 -5.14
CA ALA A 82 13.24 8.70 -6.53
C ALA A 82 14.58 8.32 -7.18
N GLY A 83 14.54 7.76 -8.39
CA GLY A 83 15.75 7.32 -9.11
C GLY A 83 16.35 5.98 -8.61
N HIS A 84 15.71 5.29 -7.67
CA HIS A 84 16.13 3.96 -7.20
C HIS A 84 15.01 2.93 -7.40
N ASP A 85 15.39 1.67 -7.57
CA ASP A 85 14.42 0.57 -7.61
C ASP A 85 13.70 0.44 -6.24
N PRO A 86 12.38 0.22 -6.22
CA PRO A 86 11.64 -0.12 -5.01
C PRO A 86 12.21 -1.37 -4.33
N VAL A 87 12.35 -1.34 -3.00
CA VAL A 87 12.81 -2.49 -2.24
C VAL A 87 11.81 -2.84 -1.14
N LEU A 88 11.31 -4.08 -1.13
CA LEU A 88 10.47 -4.61 -0.08
C LEU A 88 11.30 -5.51 0.83
N VAL A 89 11.53 -5.05 2.06
CA VAL A 89 12.17 -5.79 3.13
C VAL A 89 11.13 -6.65 3.82
N VAL A 90 11.34 -7.96 3.88
CA VAL A 90 10.40 -8.94 4.47
C VAL A 90 11.17 -10.00 5.26
N PRO A 91 10.57 -10.66 6.26
CA PRO A 91 11.22 -11.80 6.87
C PRO A 91 11.23 -13.00 5.89
N THR A 92 12.23 -13.88 6.04
CA THR A 92 12.50 -14.98 5.09
C THR A 92 11.29 -15.91 4.95
N LEU A 93 10.53 -16.10 6.02
CA LEU A 93 9.36 -16.99 6.05
C LEU A 93 8.22 -16.45 5.17
N GLU A 94 8.08 -15.13 5.07
CA GLU A 94 7.02 -14.43 4.35
C GLU A 94 7.43 -14.03 2.91
N ALA A 95 8.72 -14.11 2.58
CA ALA A 95 9.24 -13.78 1.25
C ALA A 95 8.55 -14.52 0.07
N PRO A 96 8.19 -15.82 0.17
CA PRO A 96 7.45 -16.49 -0.90
C PRO A 96 6.06 -15.90 -1.15
N ASP A 97 5.35 -15.46 -0.10
CA ASP A 97 4.04 -14.82 -0.22
C ASP A 97 4.18 -13.42 -0.84
N ALA A 98 5.20 -12.66 -0.42
CA ALA A 98 5.53 -11.38 -1.03
C ALA A 98 5.88 -11.52 -2.53
N ALA A 99 6.61 -12.57 -2.92
CA ALA A 99 6.95 -12.85 -4.31
C ALA A 99 5.75 -13.23 -5.18
N ALA A 100 4.67 -13.75 -4.58
CA ALA A 100 3.44 -14.10 -5.27
C ALA A 100 2.53 -12.88 -5.54
N ALA A 101 2.81 -11.72 -4.94
CA ALA A 101 2.03 -10.52 -5.15
C ALA A 101 2.14 -9.99 -6.59
N THR A 102 1.04 -9.46 -7.14
CA THR A 102 1.00 -8.95 -8.52
C THR A 102 2.02 -7.84 -8.79
N GLY A 103 2.35 -7.02 -7.79
CA GLY A 103 3.36 -5.96 -7.88
C GLY A 103 4.80 -6.43 -7.66
N ALA A 104 5.05 -7.69 -7.28
CA ALA A 104 6.40 -8.20 -7.00
C ALA A 104 7.39 -8.01 -8.18
N PRO A 105 7.00 -8.17 -9.46
CA PRO A 105 7.91 -7.90 -10.60
C PRO A 105 8.35 -6.42 -10.73
N ALA A 106 7.76 -5.51 -9.96
CA ALA A 106 8.07 -4.09 -9.98
C ALA A 106 8.98 -3.64 -8.81
N LEU A 107 9.45 -4.57 -7.98
CA LEU A 107 10.28 -4.30 -6.81
C LEU A 107 11.35 -5.38 -6.61
N THR A 108 12.36 -5.07 -5.80
CA THR A 108 13.34 -6.04 -5.31
C THR A 108 12.92 -6.54 -3.93
N LEU A 109 12.88 -7.85 -3.73
CA LEU A 109 12.72 -8.43 -2.41
C LEU A 109 14.06 -8.52 -1.70
N ARG A 110 14.10 -8.07 -0.45
CA ARG A 110 15.24 -8.24 0.45
C ARG A 110 14.76 -8.94 1.71
N ASP A 111 15.17 -10.18 1.89
CA ASP A 111 14.78 -10.95 3.06
C ASP A 111 15.72 -10.74 4.25
N TRP A 112 15.21 -11.02 5.44
CA TRP A 112 16.01 -11.15 6.66
C TRP A 112 15.54 -12.36 7.46
N THR A 113 16.44 -12.97 8.24
CA THR A 113 16.17 -14.20 8.98
C THR A 113 16.05 -13.90 10.47
N ASP A 114 15.13 -14.58 11.18
CA ASP A 114 14.99 -14.47 12.63
C ASP A 114 16.36 -14.57 13.34
N GLY A 115 16.59 -13.67 14.31
CA GLY A 115 17.85 -13.54 15.03
C GLY A 115 18.88 -12.60 14.39
N LYS A 116 18.68 -12.15 13.14
CA LYS A 116 19.38 -10.98 12.59
C LYS A 116 18.62 -9.71 12.92
N ASP A 117 19.34 -8.60 13.09
CA ASP A 117 18.69 -7.31 13.25
C ASP A 117 18.10 -6.87 11.88
N PRO A 118 16.77 -6.72 11.75
CA PRO A 118 16.16 -6.33 10.48
C PRO A 118 16.45 -4.87 10.10
N TYR A 119 16.85 -4.03 11.06
CA TYR A 119 17.22 -2.64 10.83
C TYR A 119 18.59 -2.54 10.15
N GLU A 120 19.56 -3.41 10.48
CA GLU A 120 20.85 -3.49 9.78
C GLU A 120 20.70 -3.86 8.29
N VAL A 121 19.69 -4.67 7.96
CA VAL A 121 19.37 -5.05 6.57
C VAL A 121 18.70 -3.90 5.81
N THR A 122 17.94 -3.07 6.54
CA THR A 122 17.17 -1.95 5.99
C THR A 122 18.03 -0.68 5.83
N ALA A 123 18.94 -0.41 6.77
CA ALA A 123 19.71 0.83 6.81
C ALA A 123 20.50 1.16 5.53
N PRO A 124 21.14 0.20 4.83
CA PRO A 124 21.82 0.46 3.56
C PRO A 124 20.89 0.92 2.43
N LEU A 125 19.57 0.77 2.59
CA LEU A 125 18.56 1.21 1.63
C LEU A 125 18.18 2.68 1.83
N LEU A 126 18.63 3.33 2.90
CA LEU A 126 18.26 4.68 3.29
C LEU A 126 19.47 5.62 3.18
N ASP A 127 19.18 6.89 2.94
CA ASP A 127 20.15 7.97 3.15
C ASP A 127 20.32 8.19 4.65
N ALA A 128 21.57 8.16 5.15
CA ALA A 128 21.90 8.22 6.57
C ALA A 128 21.52 9.56 7.23
N GLU A 129 21.39 10.64 6.45
CA GLU A 129 20.95 11.96 6.92
C GLU A 129 19.57 12.34 6.35
N GLY A 130 18.88 11.38 5.72
CA GLY A 130 17.64 11.61 5.01
C GLY A 130 16.45 11.91 5.92
N ARG A 131 15.53 12.74 5.41
CA ARG A 131 14.18 12.90 5.96
C ARG A 131 13.19 12.03 5.21
N PHE A 132 12.50 11.13 5.89
CA PHE A 132 11.60 10.16 5.27
C PHE A 132 10.13 10.38 5.67
N GLY A 133 9.25 10.21 4.69
CA GLY A 133 7.82 10.02 4.98
C GLY A 133 7.56 8.59 5.42
N VAL A 134 6.81 8.37 6.50
CA VAL A 134 6.51 7.04 7.03
C VAL A 134 5.01 6.83 7.09
N SER A 135 4.53 5.72 6.54
CA SER A 135 3.11 5.37 6.59
C SER A 135 2.60 5.35 8.03
N ASP A 136 1.38 5.84 8.28
CA ASP A 136 0.81 5.98 9.62
C ASP A 136 0.60 4.65 10.35
N ASN A 137 0.61 3.54 9.63
CA ASN A 137 0.52 2.18 10.20
C ASN A 137 1.87 1.65 10.73
N ALA A 138 2.96 2.40 10.59
CA ALA A 138 4.26 1.97 11.09
C ALA A 138 4.25 1.89 12.62
N TRP A 139 4.50 0.69 13.14
CA TRP A 139 4.58 0.48 14.58
C TRP A 139 5.76 1.25 15.17
N ALA A 140 5.54 1.89 16.31
CA ALA A 140 6.56 2.71 16.97
C ALA A 140 7.86 1.93 17.21
N MET A 141 7.80 0.63 17.50
CA MET A 141 8.99 -0.20 17.70
C MET A 141 9.92 -0.24 16.47
N HIS A 142 9.36 -0.22 15.25
CA HIS A 142 10.14 -0.21 14.02
C HIS A 142 10.74 1.17 13.74
N LEU A 143 9.97 2.22 13.98
CA LEU A 143 10.47 3.59 13.86
C LEU A 143 11.64 3.85 14.84
N LEU A 144 11.47 3.45 16.11
CA LEU A 144 12.51 3.54 17.11
C LEU A 144 13.73 2.65 16.78
N GLY A 145 13.50 1.49 16.16
CA GLY A 145 14.56 0.62 15.66
C GLY A 145 15.41 1.28 14.59
N LEU A 146 14.76 1.84 13.57
CA LEU A 146 15.44 2.59 12.50
C LEU A 146 16.17 3.82 13.02
N GLN A 147 15.60 4.56 13.98
CA GLN A 147 16.25 5.71 14.61
C GLN A 147 17.53 5.35 15.37
N ARG A 148 17.55 4.19 16.05
CA ARG A 148 18.77 3.71 16.72
C ARG A 148 19.86 3.33 15.72
N GLU A 149 19.47 2.71 14.62
CA GLU A 149 20.40 2.26 13.57
C GLU A 149 20.93 3.44 12.74
N LEU A 150 20.07 4.41 12.42
CA LEU A 150 20.38 5.59 11.61
C LEU A 150 20.03 6.87 12.37
N PRO A 151 20.84 7.30 13.35
CA PRO A 151 20.53 8.44 14.19
C PRO A 151 20.52 9.79 13.46
N GLY A 152 21.09 9.88 12.25
CA GLY A 152 21.06 11.07 11.41
C GLY A 152 19.73 11.27 10.66
N THR A 153 18.85 10.27 10.65
CA THR A 153 17.58 10.32 9.92
C THR A 153 16.48 11.04 10.70
N SER A 154 15.53 11.61 9.97
CA SER A 154 14.31 12.18 10.54
C SER A 154 13.07 11.65 9.83
N TYR A 155 11.94 11.64 10.52
CA TYR A 155 10.71 11.01 10.03
C TYR A 155 9.52 11.93 10.20
N THR A 156 8.58 11.87 9.26
CA THR A 156 7.30 12.58 9.27
C THR A 156 6.21 11.61 8.84
N ALA A 157 5.01 11.72 9.41
CA ALA A 157 3.91 10.85 9.03
C ALA A 157 3.41 11.22 7.62
N LEU A 158 2.96 10.24 6.81
CA LEU A 158 2.41 10.55 5.48
C LEU A 158 1.14 11.40 5.55
N THR A 159 0.39 11.34 6.65
CA THR A 159 -0.78 12.21 6.88
C THR A 159 -0.42 13.55 7.52
N GLU A 160 0.84 13.79 7.89
CA GLU A 160 1.23 15.06 8.46
C GLU A 160 1.07 16.16 7.41
N PRO A 161 0.31 17.24 7.69
CA PRO A 161 0.12 18.29 6.72
C PRO A 161 1.46 18.97 6.44
N SER A 162 1.81 19.06 5.16
CA SER A 162 2.98 19.82 4.70
C SER A 162 2.88 21.24 5.22
N ARG A 163 3.65 21.58 6.25
CA ARG A 163 3.77 22.97 6.69
C ARG A 163 4.45 23.70 5.56
N CYS A 164 3.71 24.58 4.89
CA CYS A 164 4.29 25.48 3.91
C CYS A 164 5.38 26.27 4.63
N SER A 165 6.64 25.94 4.35
CA SER A 165 7.76 26.73 4.84
C SER A 165 7.65 28.06 4.11
N ALA A 166 7.12 29.08 4.81
CA ALA A 166 7.15 30.44 4.34
C ALA A 166 8.63 30.83 4.21
N ARG A 167 9.17 30.72 3.00
CA ARG A 167 10.41 31.38 2.61
C ARG A 167 10.17 32.88 2.49
#